data_AF-A0A5R2N069-F1
#
_entry.id   AF-A0A5R2N069-F1
#
_cell.length_a   1.000
_cell.length_b   1.000
_cell.length_c   1.000
_cell.angle_alpha   90.00
_cell.angle_beta   90.00
_cell.angle_gamma   90.00
#
_symmetry.space_group_name_H-M   'P 1'
#
loop_
_entity.id
_entity.type
_entity.pdbx_description
1 polymer ?
#
loop_
_entity_poly.entity_id
_entity_poly.type
_entity_poly.pdbx_seq_one_letter_code
_entity_poly.pdbx_strand_id
1 'polypeptide(L)' 'HIHEVWAVRKPTRDGHVTSLEVYAANGDMIIQFFGKRHEGESERDDWRFLAEHLPRIPSPTAA' A
#
# COMPACT_ATOMS: atom_id res chain seq x y z
N HIS A 1 -13.33 -10.95 -7.17
CA HIS A 1 -12.12 -11.08 -8.01
C HIS A 1 -11.29 -9.82 -7.83
N ILE A 2 -9.96 -9.92 -7.83
CA ILE A 2 -9.07 -8.75 -7.66
C ILE A 2 -8.99 -8.00 -9.00
N HIS A 3 -9.23 -6.69 -8.99
CA HIS A 3 -9.13 -5.85 -10.19
C HIS A 3 -7.94 -4.90 -10.13
N GLU A 4 -7.75 -4.22 -8.99
CA GLU A 4 -6.66 -3.28 -8.79
C GLU A 4 -5.95 -3.56 -7.45
N VAL A 5 -4.66 -3.27 -7.43
CA VAL A 5 -3.81 -3.33 -6.23
C VAL A 5 -2.96 -2.06 -6.17
N TRP A 6 -3.05 -1.35 -5.05
CA TRP A 6 -2.37 -0.08 -4.83
C TRP A 6 -1.45 -0.15 -3.62
N ALA A 7 -0.22 0.35 -3.77
CA ALA A 7 0.68 0.62 -2.65
C ALA A 7 0.56 2.11 -2.29
N VAL A 8 -0.05 2.42 -1.14
CA VAL A 8 -0.42 3.79 -0.75
C VAL A 8 0.41 4.24 0.44
N ARG A 9 1.13 5.35 0.30
CA ARG A 9 1.85 5.99 1.42
C ARG A 9 0.97 7.06 2.07
N LYS A 10 0.66 6.86 3.33
CA LYS A 10 -0.17 7.76 4.14
C LYS A 10 0.72 8.49 5.14
N PRO A 11 0.76 9.83 5.14
CA PRO A 11 1.53 10.58 6.13
C PRO A 11 0.94 10.38 7.53
N THR A 12 1.80 10.28 8.53
CA THR A 12 1.45 10.17 9.95
C THR A 12 2.32 11.11 10.77
N ARG A 13 2.01 11.29 12.06
CA ARG A 13 2.85 12.10 12.96
C ARG A 13 4.29 11.58 13.05
N ASP A 14 4.45 10.27 12.99
CA ASP A 14 5.72 9.57 13.21
C ASP A 14 6.39 9.14 11.88
N GLY A 15 5.99 9.75 10.75
CA GLY A 15 6.54 9.51 9.42
C GLY A 15 5.47 9.20 8.36
N HIS A 16 5.58 8.04 7.71
CA HIS A 16 4.53 7.52 6.83
C HIS A 16 4.28 6.05 7.12
N VAL A 17 3.07 5.61 6.78
CA VAL A 17 2.67 4.20 6.80
C VAL A 17 2.22 3.83 5.40
N THR A 18 2.64 2.66 4.95
CA THR A 18 2.33 2.10 3.64
C THR A 18 1.27 1.03 3.79
N SER A 19 0.14 1.18 3.10
CA SER A 19 -0.86 0.12 2.92
C SER A 19 -0.73 -0.53 1.55
N LEU A 20 -1.04 -1.83 1.50
CA LEU A 20 -1.39 -2.51 0.26
C LEU A 20 -2.91 -2.65 0.22
N GLU A 21 -3.54 -2.04 -0.77
CA GLU A 21 -5.00 -1.93 -0.88
C GLU A 21 -5.47 -2.65 -2.13
N VAL A 22 -6.48 -3.53 -1.97
CA VAL A 22 -6.96 -4.42 -3.03
C VAL A 22 -8.43 -4.12 -3.30
N TYR A 23 -8.76 -3.86 -4.55
CA TYR A 23 -10.10 -3.45 -4.98
C TYR A 23 -10.71 -4.42 -6.00
N ALA A 24 -12.03 -4.57 -5.93
CA ALA A 24 -12.84 -5.24 -6.94
C ALA A 24 -13.14 -4.30 -8.12
N ALA A 25 -13.64 -4.86 -9.23
CA ALA A 25 -13.91 -4.09 -10.46
C ALA A 25 -15.02 -3.04 -10.31
N ASN A 26 -15.84 -3.11 -9.26
CA ASN A 26 -16.86 -2.11 -8.92
C ASN A 26 -16.32 -1.02 -7.98
N GLY A 27 -15.03 -1.03 -7.65
CA GLY A 27 -14.40 -0.08 -6.74
C GLY A 27 -14.50 -0.44 -5.25
N ASP A 28 -15.15 -1.55 -4.88
CA ASP A 28 -15.23 -1.97 -3.49
C ASP A 28 -13.87 -2.46 -2.97
N MET A 29 -13.50 -2.03 -1.77
CA MET A 29 -12.29 -2.52 -1.09
C MET A 29 -12.51 -3.96 -0.63
N ILE A 30 -11.68 -4.87 -1.13
CA ILE A 30 -11.67 -6.28 -0.73
C ILE A 30 -10.90 -6.45 0.57
N ILE A 31 -9.69 -5.90 0.63
CA ILE A 31 -8.79 -6.02 1.78
C ILE A 31 -7.72 -4.93 1.76
N GLN A 32 -7.22 -4.60 2.94
CA GLN A 32 -6.05 -3.76 3.14
C GLN A 32 -5.06 -4.45 4.09
N PHE A 33 -3.77 -4.39 3.75
CA PHE A 33 -2.68 -4.90 4.60
C PHE A 33 -1.80 -3.78 5.10
N PHE A 34 -1.29 -3.96 6.32
CA PHE A 34 -0.34 -3.05 6.98
C PHE A 34 0.74 -3.86 7.68
N GLY A 35 1.95 -3.30 7.74
CA GLY A 35 2.97 -3.76 8.66
C GLY A 35 2.51 -3.57 10.11
N LYS A 36 2.64 -4.61 10.93
CA LYS A 36 2.35 -4.53 12.37
C LYS A 36 3.22 -3.45 13.02
N ARG A 37 2.61 -2.59 13.82
CA ARG A 37 3.28 -1.55 14.63
C ARG A 37 2.42 -1.17 15.84
N HIS A 38 3.00 -0.55 16.85
CA HIS A 38 2.26 0.11 17.92
C HIS A 38 2.06 1.61 17.61
N GLU A 39 1.19 2.27 18.37
CA GLU A 39 1.01 3.72 18.28
C GLU A 39 2.28 4.44 18.72
N GLY A 40 2.67 5.50 18.00
CA GLY A 40 3.92 6.22 18.22
C GLY A 40 5.16 5.59 17.59
N GLU A 41 5.05 4.37 17.04
CA GLU A 41 6.14 3.72 16.31
C GLU A 41 6.05 3.98 14.81
N SER A 42 7.21 4.15 14.17
CA SER A 42 7.32 4.17 12.72
C SER A 42 6.97 2.82 12.11
N GLU A 43 6.62 2.83 10.83
CA GLU A 43 6.49 1.59 10.06
C GLU A 43 7.78 0.76 10.10
N ARG A 44 7.62 -0.56 10.18
CA ARG A 44 8.75 -1.50 10.14
C ARG A 44 9.46 -1.45 8.79
N ASP A 45 10.78 -1.36 8.82
CA ASP A 45 11.60 -1.25 7.62
C ASP A 45 11.47 -2.45 6.67
N ASP A 46 11.27 -3.66 7.20
CA ASP A 46 11.09 -4.86 6.39
C ASP A 46 9.77 -4.86 5.61
N TRP A 47 8.68 -4.38 6.23
CA TRP A 47 7.41 -4.15 5.54
C TRP A 47 7.55 -3.08 4.45
N ARG A 48 8.20 -1.96 4.77
CA ARG A 48 8.46 -0.90 3.79
C ARG A 48 9.25 -1.42 2.61
N PHE A 49 10.31 -2.18 2.87
CA PHE A 49 11.14 -2.79 1.84
C PHE A 49 10.30 -3.69 0.92
N LEU A 50 9.48 -4.58 1.48
CA LEU A 50 8.61 -5.44 0.67
C LEU A 50 7.65 -4.64 -0.22
N ALA A 51 6.96 -3.63 0.35
CA ALA A 51 6.00 -2.83 -0.39
C ALA A 51 6.65 -2.01 -1.53
N GLU A 52 7.86 -1.47 -1.30
CA GLU A 52 8.58 -0.66 -2.29
C GLU A 52 9.14 -1.48 -3.46
N HIS A 53 9.43 -2.76 -3.23
CA HIS A 53 10.05 -3.65 -4.21
C HIS A 53 9.05 -4.56 -4.94
N LEU A 54 7.74 -4.32 -4.75
CA LEU A 54 6.73 -4.99 -5.56
C LEU A 54 6.88 -4.62 -7.04
N PRO A 55 6.64 -5.57 -7.97
CA PRO A 55 6.60 -5.27 -9.39
C PRO A 55 5.59 -4.15 -9.67
N ARG A 56 6.04 -3.11 -10.37
CA ARG A 56 5.13 -2.03 -10.80
C ARG A 56 4.49 -2.43 -12.11
N ILE A 57 3.17 -2.30 -12.17
CA ILE A 57 2.47 -2.34 -13.45
C ILE A 57 2.91 -1.09 -14.21
N PRO A 58 3.40 -1.22 -15.46
CA PRO A 58 3.72 -0.06 -16.29
C PRO A 58 2.48 0.83 -16.37
N SER A 59 2.55 2.06 -15.86
CA SER A 59 1.48 3.03 -16.11
C SER A 59 1.37 3.20 -17.62
N PRO A 60 0.17 3.15 -18.21
CA PRO A 60 -0.04 3.72 -19.53
C PRO A 60 0.41 5.17 -19.43
N THR A 61 1.44 5.55 -20.19
CA THR A 61 1.79 6.96 -20.33
C THR A 61 0.53 7.67 -20.81
N ALA A 62 0.02 8.62 -20.02
CA ALA A 62 -1.09 9.45 -20.45
C ALA A 62 -0.66 10.14 -21.76
N ALA A 63 -1.40 9.89 -22.84
CA ALA A 63 -1.23 10.55 -24.13
C ALA A 63 -1.88 11.93 -24.12
#